data_AF-W2DIZ4-F1
#
_entry.id   AF-W2DIZ4-F1
#
_cell.length_a   1.000
_cell.length_b   1.000
_cell.length_c   1.000
_cell.angle_alpha   90.00
_cell.angle_beta   90.00
_cell.angle_gamma   90.00
#
_symmetry.space_group_name_H-M   'P 1'
#
loop_
_entity.id
_entity.type
_entity.pdbx_description
1 polymer ?
#
loop_
_entity_poly.entity_id
_entity_poly.type
_entity_poly.pdbx_seq_one_letter_code
_entity_poly.pdbx_strand_id
1 'polypeptide(L)'
;MPLRFHTLALFTAVLCFALALIWGLRPEWMLWLWSVEYSNATGLVARRNATLFLAIGVMFYRARHAPPCDTRRAMTGGFTIGCWVLAVLGFSEWINGNAGPGILLAVATETVLGLAFIQAHRSSVIQPQAST
;
A
#
# COMPACT_ATOMS: atom_id res chain seq x y z
N MET A 1 -14.90 13.56 -10.95
CA MET A 1 -15.76 12.53 -10.33
C MET A 1 -15.19 12.23 -8.94
N PRO A 2 -15.97 12.28 -7.84
CA PRO A 2 -15.42 11.99 -6.52
C PRO A 2 -14.94 10.54 -6.50
N LEU A 3 -13.65 10.33 -6.22
CA LEU A 3 -13.07 8.99 -6.06
C LEU A 3 -13.81 8.31 -4.91
N ARG A 4 -14.64 7.31 -5.25
CA ARG A 4 -15.40 6.56 -4.25
C ARG A 4 -14.41 5.77 -3.40
N PHE A 5 -14.44 6.02 -2.09
CA PHE A 5 -13.65 5.28 -1.10
C PHE A 5 -13.73 3.76 -1.31
N HIS A 6 -14.89 3.26 -1.68
CA HIS A 6 -15.11 1.86 -2.02
C HIS A 6 -14.17 1.35 -3.12
N THR A 7 -14.05 2.07 -4.23
CA THR A 7 -13.17 1.70 -5.35
C THR A 7 -11.70 1.72 -4.93
N LEU A 8 -11.31 2.72 -4.13
CA LEU A 8 -9.93 2.86 -3.66
C LEU A 8 -9.56 1.74 -2.66
N ALA A 9 -10.45 1.45 -1.71
CA ALA A 9 -10.29 0.37 -0.75
C ALA A 9 -10.27 -1.01 -1.43
N LEU A 10 -11.13 -1.23 -2.42
CA LEU A 10 -11.13 -2.48 -3.21
C LEU A 10 -9.85 -2.63 -4.01
N PHE A 11 -9.41 -1.57 -4.71
CA PHE A 11 -8.15 -1.57 -5.46
C PHE A 11 -6.96 -1.87 -4.56
N THR A 12 -6.88 -1.19 -3.40
CA THR A 12 -5.83 -1.41 -2.40
C THR A 12 -5.88 -2.83 -1.85
N ALA A 13 -7.07 -3.36 -1.57
CA ALA A 13 -7.22 -4.75 -1.11
C ALA A 13 -6.71 -5.75 -2.17
N VAL A 14 -7.12 -5.58 -3.44
CA VAL A 14 -6.68 -6.44 -4.55
C VAL A 14 -5.16 -6.36 -4.73
N LEU A 15 -4.59 -5.16 -4.68
CA LEU A 15 -3.15 -4.95 -4.77
C LEU A 15 -2.40 -5.64 -3.63
N CYS A 16 -2.85 -5.47 -2.38
CA CYS A 16 -2.27 -6.12 -1.22
C CYS A 16 -2.39 -7.65 -1.28
N PHE A 17 -3.50 -8.18 -1.80
CA PHE A 17 -3.66 -9.61 -2.04
C PHE A 17 -2.70 -10.13 -3.12
N ALA A 18 -2.55 -9.41 -4.22
CA ALA A 18 -1.60 -9.76 -5.27
C ALA A 18 -0.16 -9.75 -4.73
N LEU A 19 0.22 -8.71 -3.99
CA LEU A 19 1.52 -8.62 -3.31
C LEU A 19 1.73 -9.77 -2.32
N ALA A 20 0.73 -10.13 -1.53
CA ALA A 20 0.81 -11.26 -0.60
C ALA A 20 1.04 -12.59 -1.32
N LEU A 21 0.37 -12.82 -2.45
CA LEU A 21 0.57 -14.02 -3.26
C LEU A 21 1.97 -14.05 -3.88
N ILE A 22 2.42 -12.93 -4.47
CA ILE A 22 3.76 -12.82 -5.09
C ILE A 22 4.85 -13.04 -4.03
N TRP A 23 4.78 -12.33 -2.89
CA TRP A 23 5.75 -12.48 -1.81
C TRP A 23 5.73 -13.86 -1.13
N GLY A 24 4.55 -14.49 -1.02
CA GLY A 24 4.41 -15.79 -0.37
C GLY A 24 4.89 -16.96 -1.24
N LEU A 25 4.56 -16.94 -2.53
CA LEU A 25 4.84 -18.02 -3.47
C LEU A 25 6.20 -17.86 -4.16
N ARG A 26 6.54 -16.64 -4.60
CA ARG A 26 7.70 -16.36 -5.46
C ARG A 26 8.36 -15.02 -5.08
N PRO A 27 8.95 -14.90 -3.87
CA PRO A 27 9.63 -13.69 -3.42
C PRO A 27 10.84 -13.31 -4.30
N GLU A 28 11.43 -14.30 -4.96
CA GLU A 28 12.52 -14.15 -5.92
C GLU A 28 12.20 -13.18 -7.06
N TRP A 29 10.94 -13.11 -7.51
CA TRP A 29 10.59 -12.28 -8.66
C TRP A 29 10.62 -10.79 -8.32
N MET A 30 10.20 -10.44 -7.11
CA MET A 30 10.23 -9.06 -6.62
C MET A 30 11.66 -8.63 -6.27
N LEU A 31 12.42 -9.51 -5.63
CA LEU A 31 13.83 -9.25 -5.31
C LEU A 31 14.66 -9.08 -6.60
N TRP A 32 14.38 -9.88 -7.63
CA TRP A 32 14.98 -9.73 -8.95
C TRP A 32 14.62 -8.37 -9.59
N LEU A 33 13.35 -7.96 -9.52
CA LEU A 33 12.91 -6.65 -10.01
C LEU A 33 13.67 -5.50 -9.32
N TRP A 34 13.94 -5.64 -8.02
CA TRP A 34 14.69 -4.67 -7.24
C TRP A 34 16.21 -4.86 -7.33
N SER A 35 16.70 -5.80 -8.14
CA SER A 35 18.12 -6.17 -8.21
C SER A 35 18.75 -6.47 -6.84
N VAL A 36 17.95 -6.99 -5.91
CA VAL A 36 18.39 -7.43 -4.59
C VAL A 36 18.69 -8.92 -4.63
N GLU A 37 19.83 -9.33 -4.07
CA GLU A 37 20.23 -10.72 -4.06
C GLU A 37 19.28 -11.57 -3.21
N TYR A 38 18.80 -12.68 -3.79
CA TYR A 38 17.98 -13.63 -3.06
C TYR A 38 18.87 -14.47 -2.12
N SER A 39 18.71 -14.25 -0.83
CA SER A 39 19.27 -15.08 0.24
C SER A 39 18.16 -15.76 1.05
N ASN A 40 18.54 -16.76 1.85
CA ASN A 40 17.59 -17.42 2.76
C ASN A 40 16.99 -16.43 3.77
N ALA A 41 17.74 -15.41 4.18
CA ALA A 41 17.29 -14.34 5.06
C ALA A 41 16.25 -13.42 4.39
N THR A 42 16.52 -12.96 3.16
CA THR A 42 15.56 -12.13 2.40
C THR A 42 14.29 -12.90 2.07
N GLY A 43 14.39 -14.19 1.75
CA GLY A 43 13.23 -15.06 1.53
C GLY A 43 12.36 -15.26 2.77
N LEU A 44 12.98 -15.39 3.96
CA LEU A 44 12.26 -15.47 5.24
C LEU A 44 11.49 -14.17 5.52
N VAL A 45 12.16 -13.02 5.41
CA VAL A 45 11.54 -11.69 5.64
C VAL A 45 10.42 -11.43 4.63
N ALA A 46 10.65 -11.75 3.35
CA ALA A 46 9.67 -11.65 2.28
C ALA A 46 8.37 -12.41 2.57
N ARG A 47 8.47 -13.69 2.97
CA ARG A 47 7.31 -14.52 3.32
C ARG A 47 6.56 -14.01 4.55
N ARG A 48 7.26 -13.44 5.54
CA ARG A 48 6.63 -12.79 6.68
C ARG A 48 5.92 -11.50 6.27
N ASN A 49 6.50 -10.71 5.38
CA ASN A 49 5.86 -9.50 4.86
C ASN A 49 4.62 -9.83 4.01
N ALA A 50 4.60 -10.98 3.33
CA ALA A 50 3.43 -11.48 2.61
C ALA A 50 2.18 -11.56 3.51
N THR A 51 2.32 -12.03 4.75
CA THR A 51 1.18 -12.14 5.67
C THR A 51 0.71 -10.78 6.17
N LEU A 52 1.61 -9.80 6.30
CA LEU A 52 1.26 -8.42 6.63
C LEU A 52 0.44 -7.78 5.50
N PHE A 53 0.87 -7.93 4.24
CA PHE A 53 0.10 -7.46 3.09
C PHE A 53 -1.26 -8.17 3.00
N LEU A 54 -1.32 -9.48 3.27
CA LEU A 54 -2.59 -10.21 3.31
C LEU A 54 -3.53 -9.64 4.38
N ALA A 55 -3.03 -9.38 5.59
CA ALA A 55 -3.81 -8.80 6.67
C ALA A 55 -4.36 -7.42 6.30
N ILE A 56 -3.52 -6.55 5.72
CA ILE A 56 -3.94 -5.22 5.23
C ILE A 56 -4.99 -5.37 4.13
N GLY A 57 -4.81 -6.30 3.20
CA GLY A 57 -5.79 -6.60 2.15
C GLY A 57 -7.14 -7.04 2.70
N VAL A 58 -7.17 -7.93 3.69
CA VAL A 58 -8.39 -8.37 4.38
C VAL A 58 -9.06 -7.21 5.13
N MET A 59 -8.26 -6.38 5.82
CA MET A 59 -8.75 -5.19 6.52
C MET A 59 -9.46 -4.22 5.56
N PHE A 60 -8.84 -3.86 4.44
CA PHE A 60 -9.46 -3.00 3.42
C PHE A 60 -10.65 -3.67 2.73
N TYR A 61 -10.57 -4.96 2.46
CA TYR A 61 -11.69 -5.71 1.89
C TYR A 61 -12.91 -5.67 2.81
N ARG A 62 -12.74 -5.86 4.13
CA ARG A 62 -13.85 -5.74 5.09
C ARG A 62 -14.33 -4.31 5.27
N ALA A 63 -13.42 -3.34 5.29
CA ALA A 63 -13.75 -1.93 5.43
C ALA A 63 -14.47 -1.33 4.21
N ARG A 64 -14.52 -2.02 3.06
CA ARG A 64 -15.11 -1.50 1.80
C ARG A 64 -16.59 -1.10 1.88
N HIS A 65 -17.35 -1.70 2.82
CA HIS A 65 -18.77 -1.39 3.04
C HIS A 65 -18.99 -0.52 4.28
N ALA A 66 -17.92 -0.13 4.98
CA ALA A 66 -18.05 0.69 6.18
C ALA A 66 -18.43 2.14 5.80
N PRO A 67 -19.45 2.73 6.46
CA PRO A 67 -19.76 4.14 6.31
C PRO A 67 -18.59 5.02 6.78
N PRO A 68 -18.58 6.34 6.46
CA PRO A 68 -17.61 7.28 7.03
C PRO A 68 -17.64 7.26 8.55
N CYS A 69 -16.64 6.63 9.16
CA CYS A 69 -16.46 6.53 10.61
C CYS A 69 -14.99 6.78 10.98
N ASP A 70 -14.73 7.05 12.26
CA ASP A 70 -13.37 7.30 12.75
C ASP A 70 -12.43 6.12 12.53
N THR A 71 -12.94 4.88 12.58
CA THR A 71 -12.17 3.67 12.22
C THR A 71 -11.67 3.74 10.78
N ARG A 72 -12.53 4.15 9.83
CA ARG A 72 -12.14 4.30 8.42
C ARG A 72 -11.02 5.33 8.27
N ARG A 73 -11.14 6.47 8.98
CA ARG A 73 -10.10 7.51 8.98
C ARG A 73 -8.78 7.00 9.56
N ALA A 74 -8.82 6.33 10.70
CA ALA A 74 -7.63 5.75 11.33
C ALA A 74 -6.94 4.73 10.41
N MET A 75 -7.71 3.85 9.75
CA MET A 75 -7.17 2.88 8.78
C MET A 75 -6.53 3.57 7.58
N THR A 76 -7.22 4.56 6.98
CA THR A 76 -6.65 5.29 5.83
C THR A 76 -5.44 6.14 6.21
N GLY A 77 -5.45 6.75 7.38
CA GLY A 77 -4.33 7.56 7.89
C GLY A 77 -3.11 6.68 8.13
N GLY A 78 -3.29 5.57 8.84
CA GLY A 78 -2.21 4.60 9.09
C GLY A 78 -1.64 4.02 7.79
N PHE A 79 -2.49 3.65 6.83
CA PHE A 79 -2.04 3.18 5.52
C PHE A 79 -1.29 4.25 4.72
N THR A 80 -1.79 5.49 4.73
CA THR A 80 -1.13 6.62 4.05
C THR A 80 0.25 6.88 4.63
N ILE A 81 0.37 6.92 5.97
CA ILE A 81 1.66 7.09 6.65
C ILE A 81 2.59 5.92 6.30
N GLY A 82 2.08 4.68 6.32
CA GLY A 82 2.83 3.49 5.92
C GLY A 82 3.41 3.60 4.51
N CYS A 83 2.58 4.01 3.53
CA CYS A 83 3.05 4.24 2.16
C CYS A 83 4.12 5.33 2.07
N TRP A 84 3.96 6.44 2.80
CA TRP A 84 4.99 7.50 2.81
C TRP A 84 6.31 7.04 3.43
N VAL A 85 6.26 6.30 4.53
CA VAL A 85 7.47 5.76 5.18
C VAL A 85 8.16 4.75 4.27
N LEU A 86 7.40 3.85 3.62
CA LEU A 86 7.96 2.91 2.66
C LEU A 86 8.57 3.61 1.44
N ALA A 87 7.92 4.66 0.93
CA ALA A 87 8.44 5.44 -0.19
C ALA A 87 9.78 6.12 0.16
N VAL A 88 9.88 6.70 1.37
CA VAL A 88 11.13 7.29 1.87
C VAL A 88 12.22 6.23 2.04
N LEU A 89 11.87 5.07 2.62
CA LEU A 89 12.82 3.95 2.77
C LEU A 89 13.30 3.44 1.41
N GLY A 90 12.39 3.14 0.47
CA GLY A 90 12.74 2.66 -0.87
C GLY A 90 13.62 3.65 -1.65
N PHE A 91 13.37 4.96 -1.50
CA PHE A 91 14.22 5.98 -2.08
C PHE A 91 15.60 6.04 -1.41
N SER A 92 15.67 5.89 -0.08
CA SER A 92 16.94 5.85 0.64
C SER A 92 17.77 4.61 0.30
N GLU A 93 17.15 3.44 0.17
CA GLU A 93 17.82 2.19 -0.24
C GLU A 93 18.37 2.29 -1.68
N TRP A 94 17.66 2.99 -2.57
CA TRP A 94 18.15 3.27 -3.92
C TRP A 94 19.37 4.21 -3.91
N ILE A 95 19.33 5.31 -3.14
CA ILE A 95 20.47 6.24 -3.01
C ILE A 95 21.69 5.55 -2.42
N ASN A 96 21.50 4.67 -1.44
CA ASN A 96 22.56 3.92 -0.80
C ASN A 96 23.12 2.79 -1.69
N GLY A 97 22.50 2.50 -2.83
CA GLY A 97 22.92 1.44 -3.77
C GLY A 97 22.59 0.02 -3.32
N ASN A 98 21.78 -0.13 -2.26
CA ASN A 98 21.34 -1.42 -1.74
C ASN A 98 20.25 -2.06 -2.61
N ALA A 99 19.47 -1.24 -3.32
CA ALA A 99 18.43 -1.67 -4.23
C ALA A 99 18.60 -1.02 -5.61
N GLY A 100 18.36 -1.80 -6.66
CA GLY A 100 18.34 -1.34 -8.04
C GLY A 100 17.15 -0.43 -8.36
N PRO A 101 17.12 0.15 -9.57
CA PRO A 101 16.09 1.11 -9.98
C PRO A 101 14.65 0.59 -9.91
N GLY A 102 14.45 -0.74 -9.91
CA GLY A 102 13.11 -1.31 -9.81
C GLY A 102 12.40 -1.01 -8.49
N ILE A 103 13.11 -0.64 -7.42
CA ILE A 103 12.46 -0.18 -6.18
C ILE A 103 11.69 1.13 -6.39
N LEU A 104 12.07 1.94 -7.39
CA LEU A 104 11.36 3.17 -7.74
C LEU A 104 9.93 2.89 -8.24
N LEU A 105 9.66 1.70 -8.80
CA LEU A 105 8.29 1.29 -9.11
C LEU A 105 7.46 1.15 -7.84
N ALA A 106 8.02 0.56 -6.77
CA ALA A 106 7.36 0.46 -5.48
C ALA A 106 7.11 1.85 -4.88
N VAL A 107 8.14 2.70 -4.83
CA VAL A 107 8.05 4.09 -4.36
C VAL A 107 6.98 4.87 -5.12
N ALA A 108 6.91 4.73 -6.45
CA ALA A 108 5.89 5.38 -7.27
C ALA A 108 4.48 4.88 -6.92
N THR A 109 4.28 3.57 -6.78
CA THR A 109 2.97 3.01 -6.40
C THR A 109 2.54 3.46 -4.99
N GLU A 110 3.46 3.49 -4.03
CA GLU A 110 3.20 3.94 -2.66
C GLU A 110 2.86 5.43 -2.62
N THR A 111 3.57 6.26 -3.38
CA THR A 111 3.29 7.68 -3.49
C THR A 111 1.92 7.93 -4.13
N VAL A 112 1.58 7.22 -5.21
CA VAL A 112 0.28 7.34 -5.87
C VAL A 112 -0.85 6.90 -4.93
N LEU A 113 -0.69 5.79 -4.22
CA LEU A 113 -1.68 5.31 -3.25
C LEU A 113 -1.85 6.28 -2.08
N GLY A 114 -0.74 6.77 -1.51
CA GLY A 114 -0.76 7.75 -0.43
C GLY A 114 -1.49 9.03 -0.83
N LEU A 115 -1.17 9.57 -2.02
CA LEU A 115 -1.85 10.74 -2.58
C LEU A 115 -3.33 10.45 -2.87
N ALA A 116 -3.67 9.27 -3.39
CA ALA A 116 -5.04 8.90 -3.69
C ALA A 116 -5.90 8.80 -2.42
N PHE A 117 -5.36 8.27 -1.32
CA PHE A 117 -6.05 8.25 -0.03
C PHE A 117 -6.20 9.63 0.59
N ILE A 118 -5.18 10.50 0.49
CA ILE A 118 -5.27 11.91 0.91
C ILE A 118 -6.38 12.60 0.11
N GLN A 119 -6.41 12.41 -1.21
CA GLN A 119 -7.43 13.02 -2.08
C GLN A 119 -8.83 12.52 -1.76
N ALA A 120 -9.02 11.21 -1.55
CA ALA A 120 -10.29 10.64 -1.14
C ALA A 120 -10.75 11.17 0.23
N HIS A 121 -9.81 11.42 1.15
CA HIS A 121 -10.10 12.06 2.43
C HIS A 121 -10.51 13.52 2.26
N ARG A 122 -9.84 14.31 1.40
CA ARG A 122 -10.22 15.70 1.11
C ARG A 122 -11.59 15.80 0.45
N SER A 123 -11.91 14.95 -0.52
CA SER A 123 -13.23 14.91 -1.16
C SER A 123 -14.36 14.56 -0.17
N SER A 124 -14.06 13.72 0.83
CA SER A 124 -15.02 13.40 1.91
C SER A 124 -15.22 14.57 2.89
N VAL A 125 -14.22 15.43 3.05
CA VAL A 125 -14.25 16.62 3.93
C VAL A 125 -14.84 17.86 3.23
N ILE A 126 -14.90 17.88 1.89
CA ILE A 126 -15.58 18.94 1.13
C ILE A 126 -17.10 18.70 1.05
N GLN A 127 -17.58 17.50 1.43
CA GLN A 127 -19.00 17.18 1.51
C GLN A 127 -19.53 17.12 2.96
N PRO A 128 -19.43 18.21 3.73
CA PRO A 128 -20.45 18.57 4.71
C PRO A 128 -21.08 19.91 4.31
N GLN A 129 -22.41 19.95 4.30
CA GLN A 129 -23.29 21.13 4.11
C GLN A 129 -23.74 21.47 2.68
N ALA A 130 -24.26 20.49 1.94
CA ALA A 130 -25.21 20.76 0.86
C ALA A 130 -26.36 19.73 0.92
N SER A 131 -27.06 19.72 2.04
CA SER A 131 -28.42 19.17 2.12
C SER A 131 -29.08 19.85 3.32
N THR A 132 -29.90 20.84 2.97
CA THR A 132 -30.92 21.55 3.75
C THR A 132 -31.69 20.66 4.72
#